data_AF-A0A520MDV3-F1
#
_entry.id   AF-A0A520MDV3-F1
#
_cell.length_a   1.000
_cell.length_b   1.000
_cell.length_c   1.000
_cell.angle_alpha   90.00
_cell.angle_beta   90.00
_cell.angle_gamma   90.00
#
_symmetry.space_group_name_H-M   'P 1'
#
loop_
_entity.id
_entity.type
_entity.pdbx_description
1 polymer ?
#
loop_
_entity_poly.entity_id
_entity_poly.type
_entity_poly.pdbx_seq_one_letter_code
_entity_poly.pdbx_strand_id
1 'polypeptide(L)'
;MKDSEKISFSKEVAETLGVESAIILELYQTKKIKNEKDIDRLTESITEIAPFLEKKIIESSISKLIKYKFIDAYKNKSNFGVKFAPINTSEKIKMFPTWEPSKEAIEILNMGKIIESFYLNKLMEFRLYWIERGQQRDNWNSCFIDFIRREWAKENSSNKGLPYSIDSSWSPSNDAFDILELSEISKESASKYVMEFILYWKDNGAAFTTWNSKFIEHVKRRHLGSQNINNEEGKKHTEPGKYTKDFTTRKSDSSWAAEIKFE
;
A
#
# COMPACT_ATOMS: atom_id res chain seq x y z
N MET A 1 -0.78 75.51 3.13
CA MET A 1 0.20 74.63 3.81
C MET A 1 -0.59 73.46 4.36
N LYS A 2 -0.49 72.28 3.74
CA LYS A 2 -1.21 71.08 4.21
C LYS A 2 -0.63 70.67 5.55
N ASP A 3 -1.49 70.19 6.43
CA ASP A 3 -1.24 69.93 7.85
C ASP A 3 0.13 69.28 8.10
N SER A 4 0.93 69.88 8.97
CA SER A 4 2.16 69.27 9.45
C SER A 4 1.78 68.03 10.26
N GLU A 5 1.84 66.85 9.65
CA GLU A 5 1.64 65.58 10.34
C GLU A 5 2.75 65.40 11.37
N LYS A 6 2.42 65.55 12.65
CA LYS A 6 3.36 65.34 13.75
C LYS A 6 3.27 63.90 14.22
N ILE A 7 4.43 63.24 14.33
CA ILE A 7 4.57 61.93 14.99
C ILE A 7 5.10 62.23 16.39
N SER A 8 4.34 61.83 17.41
CA SER A 8 4.72 61.99 18.82
C SER A 8 4.70 60.64 19.50
N PHE A 9 5.81 60.26 20.14
CA PHE A 9 5.92 59.03 20.93
C PHE A 9 6.58 59.38 22.27
N SER A 10 6.40 58.52 23.29
CA SER A 10 7.00 58.77 24.60
C SER A 10 8.52 58.58 24.57
N LYS A 11 9.22 59.37 25.38
CA LYS A 11 10.68 59.29 25.53
C LYS A 11 11.13 57.88 25.93
N GLU A 12 10.40 57.27 26.87
CA GLU A 12 10.68 55.93 27.39
C GLU A 12 10.57 54.84 26.30
N VAL A 13 9.60 54.95 25.39
CA VAL A 13 9.43 53.99 24.29
C VAL A 13 10.58 54.07 23.29
N ALA A 14 11.07 55.28 22.99
CA ALA A 14 12.21 55.48 22.11
C ALA A 14 13.52 54.99 22.73
N GLU A 15 13.72 55.20 24.03
CA GLU A 15 14.90 54.68 24.75
C GLU A 15 14.92 53.15 24.81
N THR A 16 13.74 52.51 24.89
CA THR A 16 13.64 51.05 25.08
C THR A 16 13.64 50.27 23.75
N LEU A 17 12.93 50.75 22.73
CA LEU A 17 12.73 50.03 21.46
C LEU A 17 13.57 50.60 20.30
N GLY A 18 14.17 51.78 20.47
CA GLY A 18 14.78 52.58 19.43
C GLY A 18 13.78 53.52 18.75
N VAL A 19 14.30 54.63 18.23
CA VAL A 19 13.49 55.71 17.63
C VAL A 19 12.68 55.21 16.44
N GLU A 20 13.27 54.35 15.63
CA GLU A 20 12.66 53.81 14.40
C GLU A 20 11.52 52.84 14.71
N SER A 21 11.69 52.00 15.73
CA SER A 21 10.63 51.12 16.22
C SER A 21 9.49 51.90 16.88
N ALA A 22 9.82 52.98 17.61
CA ALA A 22 8.83 53.85 18.25
C ALA A 22 7.97 54.59 17.21
N ILE A 23 8.59 55.07 16.13
CA ILE A 23 7.88 55.68 14.99
C ILE A 23 6.94 54.67 14.34
N ILE A 24 7.40 53.46 14.04
CA ILE A 24 6.58 52.42 13.38
C ILE A 24 5.42 51.99 14.28
N LEU A 25 5.66 51.87 15.59
CA LEU A 25 4.63 51.53 16.57
C LEU A 25 3.55 52.63 16.66
N GLU A 26 3.96 53.90 16.67
CA GLU A 26 3.03 55.04 16.70
C GLU A 26 2.18 55.10 15.42
N LEU A 27 2.78 54.89 14.25
CA LEU A 27 2.07 54.84 12.97
C LEU A 27 1.06 53.68 12.90
N TYR A 28 1.38 52.56 13.57
CA TYR A 28 0.48 51.42 13.70
C TYR A 28 -0.69 51.71 14.67
N GLN A 29 -0.40 52.34 15.82
CA GLN A 29 -1.41 52.68 16.84
C GLN A 29 -2.38 53.78 16.39
N THR A 30 -1.87 54.80 15.69
CA THR A 30 -2.67 55.90 15.13
C THR A 30 -3.55 55.49 13.94
N LYS A 31 -3.52 54.20 13.55
CA LYS A 31 -4.29 53.62 12.42
C LYS A 31 -4.05 54.30 11.07
N LYS A 32 -2.94 55.02 10.91
CA LYS A 32 -2.52 55.57 9.60
C LYS A 32 -2.11 54.46 8.63
N ILE A 33 -1.72 53.31 9.15
CA ILE A 33 -1.40 52.09 8.39
C ILE A 33 -2.62 51.18 8.38
N LYS A 34 -2.97 50.61 7.22
CA LYS A 34 -3.98 49.55 7.13
C LYS A 34 -3.51 48.37 7.96
N ASN A 35 -4.29 47.95 8.97
CA ASN A 35 -3.96 46.84 9.85
C ASN A 35 -4.05 45.51 9.07
N GLU A 36 -3.04 45.26 8.26
CA GLU A 36 -2.90 44.07 7.44
C GLU A 36 -1.98 43.09 8.17
N LYS A 37 -2.48 41.88 8.35
CA LYS A 37 -1.80 40.82 9.10
C LYS A 37 -0.57 40.25 8.35
N ASP A 38 -0.28 40.75 7.16
CA ASP A 38 0.82 40.29 6.31
C ASP A 38 2.04 41.23 6.43
N ILE A 39 3.20 40.66 6.77
CA ILE A 39 4.43 41.42 7.04
C ILE A 39 4.91 42.17 5.80
N ASP A 40 4.77 41.57 4.61
CA ASP A 40 5.31 42.16 3.38
C ASP A 40 4.50 43.41 2.97
N ARG A 41 3.17 43.35 3.14
CA ARG A 41 2.28 44.49 2.87
C ARG A 41 2.38 45.58 3.94
N LEU A 42 2.61 45.19 5.19
CA LEU A 42 2.90 46.13 6.27
C LEU A 42 4.18 46.92 5.99
N THR A 43 5.23 46.23 5.51
CA THR A 43 6.51 46.85 5.14
C THR A 43 6.34 47.85 3.99
N GLU A 44 5.53 47.51 2.98
CA GLU A 44 5.23 48.39 1.86
C GLU A 44 4.44 49.64 2.29
N SER A 45 3.42 49.46 3.13
CA SER A 45 2.61 50.56 3.68
C SER A 45 3.42 51.52 4.56
N ILE A 46 4.36 51.01 5.35
CA ILE A 46 5.26 51.83 6.17
C ILE A 46 6.23 52.61 5.27
N THR A 47 6.70 51.99 4.18
CA THR A 47 7.62 52.64 3.24
C THR A 47 6.96 53.80 2.50
N GLU A 48 5.65 53.71 2.23
CA GLU A 48 4.86 54.79 1.60
C GLU A 48 4.69 56.01 2.54
N ILE A 49 4.44 55.77 3.83
CA ILE A 49 4.16 56.83 4.82
C ILE A 49 5.46 57.42 5.40
N ALA A 50 6.50 56.60 5.54
CA ALA A 50 7.78 56.99 6.11
C ALA A 50 8.95 56.67 5.17
N PRO A 51 9.05 57.35 4.01
CA PRO A 51 10.12 57.12 3.02
C PRO A 51 11.51 57.51 3.53
N PHE A 52 11.59 58.22 4.66
CA PHE A 52 12.83 58.60 5.32
C PHE A 52 13.47 57.46 6.14
N LEU A 53 12.78 56.33 6.32
CA LEU A 53 13.30 55.13 6.96
C LEU A 53 13.82 54.15 5.90
N GLU A 54 15.01 53.61 6.11
CA GLU A 54 15.54 52.57 5.22
C GLU A 54 14.73 51.27 5.34
N LYS A 55 14.44 50.63 4.20
CA LYS A 55 13.68 49.38 4.13
C LYS A 55 14.23 48.28 5.05
N LYS A 56 15.55 48.16 5.15
CA LYS A 56 16.24 47.18 6.01
C LYS A 56 15.99 47.46 7.50
N ILE A 57 15.92 48.73 7.89
CA ILE A 57 15.64 49.13 9.27
C ILE A 57 14.17 48.86 9.60
N ILE A 58 13.26 49.15 8.67
CA ILE A 58 11.82 48.85 8.81
C ILE A 58 11.59 47.36 9.07
N GLU A 59 12.21 46.46 8.28
CA GLU A 59 12.06 45.01 8.47
C GLU A 59 12.58 44.52 9.84
N SER A 60 13.71 45.07 10.30
CA SER A 60 14.29 44.77 11.62
C SER A 60 13.38 45.26 12.75
N SER A 61 12.85 46.47 12.63
CA SER A 61 11.94 47.06 13.61
C SER A 61 10.58 46.35 13.67
N ILE A 62 9.99 45.99 12.52
CA ILE A 62 8.76 45.16 12.48
C ILE A 62 9.00 43.80 13.16
N SER A 63 10.14 43.16 12.88
CA SER A 63 10.50 41.89 13.51
C SER A 63 10.64 42.00 15.03
N LYS A 64 11.21 43.11 15.53
CA LYS A 64 11.28 43.40 16.97
C LYS A 64 9.88 43.62 17.55
N LEU A 65 9.04 44.40 16.90
CA LEU A 65 7.68 44.71 17.38
C LEU A 65 6.78 43.46 17.42
N ILE A 66 6.91 42.55 16.45
CA ILE A 66 6.24 41.24 16.47
C ILE A 66 6.78 40.38 17.63
N LYS A 67 8.11 40.33 17.83
CA LYS A 67 8.73 39.57 18.92
C LYS A 67 8.23 39.99 20.31
N TYR A 68 8.02 41.29 20.51
CA TYR A 68 7.50 41.85 21.76
C TYR A 68 5.97 41.94 21.80
N LYS A 69 5.27 41.36 20.81
CA LYS A 69 3.80 41.30 20.70
C LYS A 69 3.11 42.67 20.66
N PHE A 70 3.79 43.68 20.14
CA PHE A 70 3.18 44.99 19.89
C PHE A 70 2.40 45.04 18.57
N ILE A 71 2.71 44.14 17.63
CA ILE A 71 2.05 44.01 16.31
C ILE A 71 1.73 42.53 16.05
N ASP A 72 0.51 42.26 15.56
CA ASP A 72 0.05 40.93 15.18
C ASP A 72 0.13 40.72 13.66
N ALA A 73 1.34 40.50 13.14
CA ALA A 73 1.59 40.21 11.73
C ALA A 73 2.31 38.86 11.56
N TYR A 74 1.91 38.09 10.54
CA TYR A 74 2.49 36.81 10.19
C TYR A 74 3.01 36.84 8.75
N LYS A 75 4.10 36.11 8.49
CA LYS A 75 4.56 35.88 7.13
C LYS A 75 3.65 34.82 6.51
N ASN A 76 2.84 35.18 5.52
CA ASN A 76 2.03 34.23 4.77
C ASN A 76 2.96 33.27 4.00
N LYS A 77 3.35 32.15 4.63
CA LYS A 77 3.76 30.97 3.87
C LYS A 77 2.48 30.33 3.37
N SER A 78 1.97 30.80 2.24
CA SER A 78 0.95 30.13 1.45
C SER A 78 1.49 28.79 0.92
N ASN A 79 1.62 27.80 1.80
CA ASN A 79 1.90 26.41 1.44
C ASN A 79 1.41 25.50 2.56
N PHE A 80 0.09 25.35 2.67
CA PHE A 80 -0.47 24.08 3.15
C PHE A 80 -0.24 23.04 2.05
N GLY A 81 1.01 22.57 1.94
CA GLY A 81 1.37 21.49 1.02
C GLY A 81 0.67 20.22 1.47
N VAL A 82 -0.37 19.82 0.76
CA VAL A 82 -0.84 18.43 0.77
C VAL A 82 0.40 17.57 0.53
N LYS A 83 0.76 16.72 1.49
CA LYS A 83 1.78 15.70 1.27
C LYS A 83 1.22 14.74 0.22
N PHE A 84 1.53 14.98 -1.04
CA PHE A 84 1.28 13.99 -2.07
C PHE A 84 2.14 12.77 -1.74
N ALA A 85 1.55 11.57 -1.90
CA ALA A 85 2.30 10.33 -1.80
C ALA A 85 3.56 10.45 -2.66
N PRO A 86 4.71 9.92 -2.21
CA PRO A 86 5.93 9.96 -3.01
C PRO A 86 5.59 9.38 -4.39
N ILE A 87 5.73 10.22 -5.41
CA ILE A 87 5.56 9.80 -6.80
C ILE A 87 6.67 8.79 -7.02
N ASN A 88 6.30 7.51 -7.18
CA ASN A 88 7.26 6.47 -7.51
C ASN A 88 7.76 6.81 -8.92
N THR A 89 8.98 7.37 -9.02
CA THR A 89 9.62 7.78 -10.28
C THR A 89 10.11 6.58 -11.10
N SER A 90 9.79 5.37 -10.66
CA SER A 90 10.08 4.14 -11.38
C SER A 90 9.31 4.12 -12.70
N GLU A 91 10.00 4.46 -13.79
CA GLU A 91 9.45 4.32 -15.13
C GLU A 91 9.01 2.87 -15.36
N LYS A 92 7.80 2.70 -15.90
CA LYS A 92 7.29 1.37 -16.23
C LYS A 92 8.00 0.87 -17.49
N ILE A 93 8.93 -0.06 -17.32
CA ILE A 93 9.77 -0.59 -18.39
C ILE A 93 9.17 -1.91 -18.90
N LYS A 94 9.29 -2.19 -20.20
CA LYS A 94 9.02 -3.53 -20.76
C LYS A 94 10.21 -4.44 -20.52
N MET A 95 9.97 -5.71 -20.26
CA MET A 95 11.07 -6.69 -20.14
C MET A 95 11.91 -6.73 -21.43
N PHE A 96 13.23 -6.84 -21.30
CA PHE A 96 14.17 -6.91 -22.43
C PHE A 96 15.21 -8.03 -22.24
N PRO A 97 15.86 -8.52 -23.31
CA PRO A 97 16.72 -9.72 -23.27
C PRO A 97 17.97 -9.60 -22.39
N THR A 98 18.50 -8.38 -22.21
CA THR A 98 19.68 -8.09 -21.38
C THR A 98 19.31 -7.64 -19.98
N TRP A 99 18.06 -7.81 -19.57
CA TRP A 99 17.62 -7.42 -18.23
C TRP A 99 18.26 -8.34 -17.17
N GLU A 100 18.73 -7.71 -16.10
CA GLU A 100 19.32 -8.37 -14.93
C GLU A 100 18.70 -7.80 -13.64
N PRO A 101 18.54 -8.63 -12.60
CA PRO A 101 18.08 -8.18 -11.30
C PRO A 101 19.10 -7.24 -10.65
N SER A 102 18.61 -6.29 -9.84
CA SER A 102 19.49 -5.40 -9.09
C SER A 102 20.29 -6.15 -8.02
N LYS A 103 21.38 -5.54 -7.53
CA LYS A 103 22.23 -6.14 -6.49
C LYS A 103 21.42 -6.43 -5.22
N GLU A 104 20.51 -5.52 -4.85
CA GLU A 104 19.62 -5.68 -3.71
C GLU A 104 18.69 -6.88 -3.88
N ALA A 105 18.19 -7.13 -5.10
CA ALA A 105 17.35 -8.28 -5.38
C ALA A 105 18.14 -9.60 -5.22
N ILE A 106 19.40 -9.62 -5.66
CA ILE A 106 20.30 -10.77 -5.49
C ILE A 106 20.61 -10.99 -3.99
N GLU A 107 20.86 -9.95 -3.22
CA GLU A 107 21.07 -10.04 -1.77
C GLU A 107 19.87 -10.65 -1.05
N ILE A 108 18.64 -10.28 -1.43
CA ILE A 108 17.41 -10.86 -0.89
C ILE A 108 17.32 -12.36 -1.20
N LEU A 109 17.72 -12.79 -2.39
CA LEU A 109 17.75 -14.21 -2.77
C LEU A 109 18.81 -14.98 -1.97
N ASN A 110 19.99 -14.39 -1.79
CA ASN A 110 21.08 -14.96 -1.01
C ASN A 110 20.70 -15.10 0.47
N MET A 111 20.01 -14.10 1.05
CA MET A 111 19.46 -14.17 2.41
C MET A 111 18.45 -15.33 2.54
N GLY A 112 17.70 -15.62 1.48
CA GLY A 112 16.83 -16.79 1.38
C GLY A 112 17.54 -18.14 1.22
N LYS A 113 18.88 -18.18 1.24
CA LYS A 113 19.73 -19.36 1.01
C LYS A 113 19.46 -20.04 -0.34
N ILE A 114 19.10 -19.26 -1.35
CA ILE A 114 18.87 -19.75 -2.71
C ILE A 114 20.21 -19.81 -3.45
N ILE A 115 20.48 -20.92 -4.12
CA ILE A 115 21.75 -21.14 -4.81
C ILE A 115 21.86 -20.22 -6.04
N GLU A 116 23.02 -19.60 -6.24
CA GLU A 116 23.28 -18.69 -7.36
C GLU A 116 23.04 -19.32 -8.74
N SER A 117 23.57 -20.53 -8.96
CA SER A 117 23.35 -21.26 -10.20
C SER A 117 21.87 -21.51 -10.50
N PHE A 118 21.02 -21.65 -9.49
CA PHE A 118 19.59 -21.88 -9.67
C PHE A 118 18.89 -20.65 -10.28
N TYR A 119 19.06 -19.47 -9.68
CA TYR A 119 18.36 -18.27 -10.18
C TYR A 119 18.95 -17.76 -11.49
N LEU A 120 20.24 -17.96 -11.76
CA LEU A 120 20.85 -17.63 -13.05
C LEU A 120 20.27 -18.49 -14.18
N ASN A 121 20.10 -19.80 -13.95
CA ASN A 121 19.46 -20.69 -14.92
C ASN A 121 18.00 -20.28 -15.20
N LYS A 122 17.27 -19.88 -14.15
CA LYS A 122 15.86 -19.44 -14.25
C LYS A 122 15.68 -18.02 -14.80
N LEU A 123 16.74 -17.22 -14.87
CA LEU A 123 16.68 -15.86 -15.38
C LEU A 123 16.28 -15.81 -16.87
N MET A 124 16.78 -16.75 -17.68
CA MET A 124 16.41 -16.82 -19.10
C MET A 124 14.92 -17.13 -19.29
N GLU A 125 14.40 -18.11 -18.54
CA GLU A 125 12.97 -18.46 -18.56
C GLU A 125 12.10 -17.27 -18.16
N PHE A 126 12.50 -16.54 -17.12
CA PHE A 126 11.78 -15.35 -16.65
C PHE A 126 11.73 -14.26 -17.71
N ARG A 127 12.87 -13.94 -18.34
CA ARG A 127 12.92 -12.93 -19.41
C ARG A 127 12.03 -13.31 -20.58
N LEU A 128 12.15 -14.54 -21.08
CA LEU A 128 11.38 -15.01 -22.23
C LEU A 128 9.87 -14.87 -21.98
N TYR A 129 9.40 -15.36 -20.82
CA TYR A 129 7.99 -15.29 -20.44
C TYR A 129 7.45 -13.86 -20.43
N TRP A 130 8.20 -12.89 -19.88
CA TRP A 130 7.74 -11.51 -19.76
C TRP A 130 7.94 -10.68 -21.04
N ILE A 131 8.92 -11.05 -21.88
CA ILE A 131 9.09 -10.48 -23.23
C ILE A 131 7.88 -10.82 -24.09
N GLU A 132 7.46 -12.10 -24.10
CA GLU A 132 6.28 -12.56 -24.86
C GLU A 132 4.98 -11.89 -24.40
N ARG A 133 4.86 -11.62 -23.10
CA ARG A 133 3.70 -10.91 -22.53
C ARG A 133 3.67 -9.41 -22.85
N GLY A 134 4.81 -8.79 -23.14
CA GLY A 134 4.91 -7.37 -23.51
C GLY A 134 4.43 -6.35 -22.45
N GLN A 135 4.28 -6.77 -21.19
CA GLN A 135 3.78 -5.92 -20.11
C GLN A 135 4.82 -4.88 -19.67
N GLN A 136 4.35 -3.70 -19.24
CA GLN A 136 5.18 -2.65 -18.63
C GLN A 136 5.01 -2.67 -17.11
N ARG A 137 6.12 -2.79 -16.38
CA ARG A 137 6.14 -2.79 -14.92
C ARG A 137 7.33 -2.00 -14.41
N ASP A 138 7.18 -1.46 -13.21
CA ASP A 138 8.23 -0.81 -12.42
C ASP A 138 8.87 -1.76 -11.39
N ASN A 139 8.24 -2.90 -11.12
CA ASN A 139 8.60 -3.83 -10.04
C ASN A 139 9.19 -5.16 -10.53
N TRP A 140 9.99 -5.14 -11.59
CA TRP A 140 10.60 -6.37 -12.15
C TRP A 140 11.47 -7.12 -11.14
N ASN A 141 12.21 -6.41 -10.29
CA ASN A 141 13.01 -7.02 -9.22
C ASN A 141 12.14 -7.83 -8.24
N SER A 142 11.05 -7.24 -7.74
CA SER A 142 10.12 -7.94 -6.85
C SER A 142 9.45 -9.13 -7.55
N CYS A 143 9.01 -8.95 -8.80
CA CYS A 143 8.43 -10.03 -9.59
C CYS A 143 9.41 -11.20 -9.78
N PHE A 144 10.70 -10.90 -9.99
CA PHE A 144 11.74 -11.91 -10.14
C PHE A 144 12.01 -12.65 -8.82
N ILE A 145 12.10 -11.93 -7.69
CA ILE A 145 12.25 -12.55 -6.37
C ILE A 145 11.10 -13.52 -6.09
N ASP A 146 9.86 -13.11 -6.32
CA ASP A 146 8.68 -13.95 -6.08
C ASP A 146 8.61 -15.14 -7.04
N PHE A 147 9.07 -14.97 -8.28
CA PHE A 147 9.21 -16.05 -9.23
C PHE A 147 10.24 -17.09 -8.74
N ILE A 148 11.45 -16.67 -8.41
CA ILE A 148 12.52 -17.56 -7.96
C ILE A 148 12.15 -18.26 -6.64
N ARG A 149 11.53 -17.56 -5.68
CA ARG A 149 11.06 -18.20 -4.43
C ARG A 149 10.06 -19.34 -4.69
N ARG A 150 9.13 -19.14 -5.63
CA ARG A 150 8.17 -20.18 -6.02
C ARG A 150 8.84 -21.35 -6.72
N GLU A 151 9.73 -21.08 -7.67
CA GLU A 151 10.48 -22.14 -8.37
C GLU A 151 11.41 -22.89 -7.41
N TRP A 152 12.03 -22.20 -6.45
CA TRP A 152 12.89 -22.81 -5.43
C TRP A 152 12.10 -23.71 -4.48
N ALA A 153 10.93 -23.27 -4.05
CA ALA A 153 10.03 -24.10 -3.25
C ALA A 153 9.60 -25.37 -4.01
N LYS A 154 9.39 -25.27 -5.33
CA LYS A 154 9.12 -26.44 -6.18
C LYS A 154 10.33 -27.37 -6.25
N GLU A 155 11.53 -26.87 -6.52
CA GLU A 155 12.73 -27.72 -6.66
C GLU A 155 13.05 -28.49 -5.36
N ASN A 156 12.80 -27.87 -4.20
CA ASN A 156 13.00 -28.50 -2.89
C ASN A 156 11.88 -29.48 -2.48
N SER A 157 10.76 -29.50 -3.21
CA SER A 157 9.71 -30.50 -2.97
C SER A 157 10.15 -31.88 -3.46
N SER A 158 9.73 -32.94 -2.79
CA SER A 158 10.13 -34.32 -3.12
C SER A 158 9.82 -34.72 -4.58
N ASN A 159 8.79 -34.10 -5.17
CA ASN A 159 8.35 -34.31 -6.55
C ASN A 159 8.81 -33.20 -7.51
N LYS A 160 9.65 -32.26 -7.08
CA LYS A 160 10.12 -31.12 -7.89
C LYS A 160 8.99 -30.29 -8.51
N GLY A 161 7.83 -30.25 -7.86
CA GLY A 161 6.63 -29.60 -8.38
C GLY A 161 5.97 -30.29 -9.58
N LEU A 162 6.41 -31.50 -9.97
CA LEU A 162 5.78 -32.30 -11.01
C LEU A 162 4.53 -33.02 -10.45
N PRO A 163 3.44 -33.12 -11.21
CA PRO A 163 2.31 -33.95 -10.82
C PRO A 163 2.75 -35.41 -10.66
N TYR A 164 2.34 -36.05 -9.58
CA TYR A 164 2.59 -37.48 -9.37
C TYR A 164 1.35 -38.18 -8.84
N SER A 165 1.21 -39.46 -9.16
CA SER A 165 0.15 -40.32 -8.61
C SER A 165 0.53 -40.74 -7.20
N ILE A 166 -0.45 -40.74 -6.28
CA ILE A 166 -0.20 -41.12 -4.89
C ILE A 166 0.20 -42.60 -4.79
N ASP A 167 1.10 -42.92 -3.86
CA ASP A 167 1.52 -44.28 -3.57
C ASP A 167 1.18 -44.68 -2.13
N SER A 168 1.40 -45.95 -1.77
CA SER A 168 1.11 -46.49 -0.44
C SER A 168 2.03 -45.98 0.68
N SER A 169 3.16 -45.37 0.34
CA SER A 169 4.11 -44.76 1.27
C SER A 169 3.87 -43.27 1.49
N TRP A 170 2.95 -42.67 0.74
CA TRP A 170 2.63 -41.26 0.86
C TRP A 170 2.11 -40.93 2.27
N SER A 171 2.57 -39.79 2.81
CA SER A 171 2.06 -39.23 4.05
C SER A 171 1.87 -37.71 3.92
N PRO A 172 0.86 -37.13 4.60
CA PRO A 172 0.70 -35.69 4.63
C PRO A 172 1.89 -34.99 5.31
N SER A 173 2.23 -33.78 4.87
CA SER A 173 3.26 -32.97 5.54
C SER A 173 2.83 -32.54 6.94
N ASN A 174 3.78 -32.20 7.82
CA ASN A 174 3.44 -31.70 9.16
C ASN A 174 2.59 -30.43 9.08
N ASP A 175 2.91 -29.51 8.16
CA ASP A 175 2.12 -28.30 7.89
C ASP A 175 0.64 -28.63 7.57
N ALA A 176 0.37 -29.75 6.91
CA ALA A 176 -1.01 -30.16 6.60
C ALA A 176 -1.77 -30.55 7.87
N PHE A 177 -1.09 -31.18 8.83
CA PHE A 177 -1.67 -31.47 10.15
C PHE A 177 -1.85 -30.21 10.98
N ASP A 178 -0.89 -29.29 10.96
CA ASP A 178 -0.97 -28.02 11.70
C ASP A 178 -2.17 -27.19 11.20
N ILE A 179 -2.44 -27.16 9.89
CA ILE A 179 -3.63 -26.51 9.31
C ILE A 179 -4.95 -27.18 9.77
N LEU A 180 -4.94 -28.49 9.95
CA LEU A 180 -6.11 -29.23 10.44
C LEU A 180 -6.35 -28.97 11.92
N GLU A 181 -5.28 -28.84 12.71
CA GLU A 181 -5.36 -28.50 14.13
C GLU A 181 -5.95 -27.12 14.36
N LEU A 182 -5.61 -26.13 13.51
CA LEU A 182 -6.27 -24.81 13.49
C LEU A 182 -7.78 -24.88 13.22
N SER A 183 -8.26 -25.99 12.65
CA SER A 183 -9.68 -26.26 12.39
C SER A 183 -10.29 -27.21 13.42
N GLU A 184 -9.69 -27.33 14.61
CA GLU A 184 -10.10 -28.22 15.71
C GLU A 184 -10.03 -29.72 15.39
N ILE A 185 -9.28 -30.12 14.36
CA ILE A 185 -9.10 -31.52 13.99
C ILE A 185 -7.73 -31.98 14.45
N SER A 186 -7.69 -32.81 15.49
CA SER A 186 -6.43 -33.35 16.01
C SER A 186 -5.69 -34.21 14.98
N LYS A 187 -4.35 -34.23 15.06
CA LYS A 187 -3.49 -35.08 14.21
C LYS A 187 -3.89 -36.56 14.23
N GLU A 188 -4.30 -37.06 15.39
CA GLU A 188 -4.79 -38.43 15.57
C GLU A 188 -6.08 -38.68 14.79
N SER A 189 -7.00 -37.72 14.81
CA SER A 189 -8.27 -37.80 14.07
C SER A 189 -8.04 -37.74 12.57
N ALA A 190 -7.16 -36.84 12.12
CA ALA A 190 -6.78 -36.72 10.72
C ALA A 190 -6.07 -37.98 10.19
N SER A 191 -5.20 -38.59 11.01
CA SER A 191 -4.42 -39.77 10.63
C SER A 191 -5.28 -40.98 10.25
N LYS A 192 -6.49 -41.09 10.82
CA LYS A 192 -7.45 -42.17 10.49
C LYS A 192 -7.88 -42.16 9.02
N TYR A 193 -7.87 -40.99 8.37
CA TYR A 193 -8.31 -40.84 6.99
C TYR A 193 -7.20 -41.02 5.96
N VAL A 194 -5.93 -41.13 6.38
CA VAL A 194 -4.79 -41.24 5.46
C VAL A 194 -4.89 -42.50 4.60
N MET A 195 -5.16 -43.66 5.20
CA MET A 195 -5.26 -44.92 4.45
C MET A 195 -6.44 -44.91 3.47
N GLU A 196 -7.60 -44.41 3.89
CA GLU A 196 -8.78 -44.26 3.01
C GLU A 196 -8.46 -43.35 1.82
N PHE A 197 -7.81 -42.21 2.09
CA PHE A 197 -7.42 -41.24 1.07
C PHE A 197 -6.44 -41.82 0.05
N ILE A 198 -5.40 -42.52 0.53
CA ILE A 198 -4.41 -43.18 -0.33
C ILE A 198 -5.10 -44.22 -1.22
N LEU A 199 -5.95 -45.09 -0.64
CA LEU A 199 -6.65 -46.13 -1.40
C LEU A 199 -7.48 -45.53 -2.53
N TYR A 200 -8.33 -44.54 -2.21
CA TYR A 200 -9.18 -43.88 -3.19
C TYR A 200 -8.36 -43.27 -4.33
N TRP A 201 -7.33 -42.49 -4.02
CA TRP A 201 -6.57 -41.78 -5.04
C TRP A 201 -5.59 -42.64 -5.82
N LYS A 202 -5.10 -43.73 -5.22
CA LYS A 202 -4.29 -44.73 -5.91
C LYS A 202 -5.11 -45.46 -6.97
N ASP A 203 -6.35 -45.85 -6.64
CA ASP A 203 -7.25 -46.54 -7.58
C ASP A 203 -7.71 -45.61 -8.71
N ASN A 204 -7.88 -44.31 -8.43
CA ASN A 204 -8.19 -43.31 -9.46
C ASN A 204 -7.02 -43.04 -10.42
N GLY A 205 -5.77 -43.32 -10.03
CA GLY A 205 -4.58 -43.12 -10.86
C GLY A 205 -4.24 -41.67 -11.21
N ALA A 206 -4.99 -40.68 -10.72
CA ALA A 206 -4.81 -39.27 -11.05
C ALA A 206 -3.49 -38.71 -10.47
N ALA A 207 -2.82 -37.86 -11.25
CA ALA A 207 -1.58 -37.20 -10.84
C ALA A 207 -1.83 -35.73 -10.45
N PHE A 208 -1.42 -35.34 -9.24
CA PHE A 208 -1.57 -33.97 -8.76
C PHE A 208 -0.29 -33.47 -8.09
N THR A 209 -0.17 -32.16 -7.97
CA THR A 209 0.90 -31.47 -7.20
C THR A 209 0.44 -31.05 -5.80
N THR A 210 -0.87 -31.14 -5.52
CA THR A 210 -1.53 -30.53 -4.35
C THR A 210 -2.14 -31.57 -3.41
N TRP A 211 -1.46 -32.70 -3.20
CA TRP A 211 -1.97 -33.80 -2.36
C TRP A 211 -2.27 -33.37 -0.92
N ASN A 212 -1.40 -32.55 -0.30
CA ASN A 212 -1.64 -32.01 1.05
C ASN A 212 -2.95 -31.20 1.13
N SER A 213 -3.20 -30.31 0.15
CA SER A 213 -4.43 -29.51 0.12
C SER A 213 -5.67 -30.38 -0.09
N LYS A 214 -5.60 -31.37 -1.01
CA LYS A 214 -6.68 -32.33 -1.23
C LYS A 214 -6.97 -33.17 0.01
N PHE A 215 -5.94 -33.56 0.75
CA PHE A 215 -6.08 -34.30 1.99
C PHE A 215 -6.76 -33.45 3.07
N ILE A 216 -6.33 -32.20 3.27
CA ILE A 216 -6.97 -31.27 4.21
C ILE A 216 -8.46 -31.11 3.88
N GLU A 217 -8.81 -30.90 2.61
CA GLU A 217 -10.20 -30.79 2.16
C GLU A 217 -11.00 -32.06 2.44
N HIS A 218 -10.42 -33.23 2.14
CA HIS A 218 -11.03 -34.53 2.41
C HIS A 218 -11.30 -34.73 3.90
N VAL A 219 -10.31 -34.49 4.76
CA VAL A 219 -10.44 -34.63 6.22
C VAL A 219 -11.49 -33.67 6.77
N LYS A 220 -11.47 -32.39 6.36
CA LYS A 220 -12.48 -31.40 6.76
C LYS A 220 -13.89 -31.87 6.38
N ARG A 221 -14.08 -32.32 5.13
CA ARG A 221 -15.38 -32.84 4.65
C ARG A 221 -15.82 -34.06 5.45
N ARG A 222 -14.93 -35.02 5.72
CA ARG A 222 -15.23 -36.25 6.45
C ARG A 222 -15.56 -35.97 7.92
N HIS A 223 -14.81 -35.06 8.55
CA HIS A 223 -15.01 -34.67 9.95
C HIS A 223 -16.32 -33.88 10.13
N LEU A 224 -16.59 -32.89 9.28
CA LEU A 224 -17.87 -32.15 9.26
C LEU A 224 -19.06 -33.05 8.87
N GLY A 225 -18.85 -34.00 7.97
CA GLY A 225 -19.85 -35.00 7.59
C GLY A 225 -20.16 -35.98 8.71
N SER A 226 -19.15 -36.39 9.49
CA SER A 226 -19.32 -37.28 10.65
C SER A 226 -20.09 -36.62 11.80
N GLN A 227 -19.94 -35.30 11.99
CA GLN A 227 -20.76 -34.51 12.92
C GLN A 227 -22.22 -34.34 12.43
N ASN A 228 -22.46 -34.45 11.13
CA ASN A 228 -23.76 -34.27 10.49
C ASN A 228 -24.48 -35.57 10.11
N ILE A 229 -24.06 -36.74 10.63
CA ILE A 229 -24.77 -38.02 10.40
C ILE A 229 -26.22 -37.98 10.94
N ASN A 230 -26.62 -36.94 11.69
CA ASN A 230 -28.00 -36.70 12.09
C ASN A 230 -28.86 -35.87 11.10
N ASN A 231 -28.35 -35.38 9.96
CA ASN A 231 -29.18 -34.62 9.01
C ASN A 231 -28.90 -34.99 7.54
N GLU A 232 -29.85 -35.68 6.92
CA GLU A 232 -29.86 -36.21 5.55
C GLU A 232 -29.93 -35.14 4.43
N GLU A 233 -29.06 -34.13 4.40
CA GLU A 233 -29.09 -33.11 3.33
C GLU A 233 -27.78 -33.01 2.51
N GLY A 234 -27.02 -34.11 2.42
CA GLY A 234 -25.77 -34.20 1.66
C GLY A 234 -25.87 -34.32 0.13
N LYS A 235 -27.01 -33.98 -0.48
CA LYS A 235 -27.17 -33.95 -1.96
C LYS A 235 -27.55 -32.55 -2.46
N LYS A 236 -26.76 -31.51 -2.16
CA LYS A 236 -26.85 -30.26 -2.93
C LYS A 236 -25.45 -29.71 -3.20
N HIS A 237 -25.19 -29.54 -4.49
CA HIS A 237 -23.94 -29.09 -5.08
C HIS A 237 -23.52 -27.72 -4.56
N THR A 238 -22.20 -27.52 -4.54
CA THR A 238 -21.50 -26.26 -4.31
C THR A 238 -21.88 -25.23 -5.39
N GLU A 239 -22.92 -24.43 -5.16
CA GLU A 239 -23.13 -23.17 -5.89
C GLU A 239 -22.62 -21.99 -5.04
N PRO A 240 -21.90 -21.01 -5.63
CA PRO A 240 -21.47 -19.82 -4.93
C PRO A 240 -22.69 -18.92 -4.68
N GLY A 241 -23.10 -18.79 -3.42
CA GLY A 241 -24.11 -17.84 -2.95
C GLY A 241 -25.40 -18.50 -2.48
N LYS A 242 -25.93 -18.02 -1.34
CA LYS A 242 -27.29 -18.36 -0.89
C LYS A 242 -28.28 -17.58 -1.76
N TYR A 243 -28.94 -18.27 -2.67
CA TYR A 243 -30.03 -17.70 -3.44
C TYR A 243 -31.36 -18.08 -2.80
N THR A 244 -32.31 -17.14 -2.77
CA THR A 244 -33.63 -17.33 -2.15
C THR A 244 -34.60 -18.14 -3.01
N LYS A 245 -34.24 -18.48 -4.25
CA LYS A 245 -35.10 -19.17 -5.23
C LYS A 245 -34.37 -20.34 -5.91
N ASP A 246 -35.12 -21.41 -6.19
CA ASP A 246 -34.62 -22.65 -6.81
C ASP A 246 -34.14 -22.47 -8.26
N PHE A 247 -33.17 -23.30 -8.68
CA PHE A 247 -32.48 -23.23 -9.98
C PHE A 247 -33.41 -23.28 -11.20
N THR A 248 -34.47 -24.08 -11.13
CA THR A 248 -35.46 -24.22 -12.21
C THR A 248 -36.27 -22.95 -12.44
N THR A 249 -36.58 -22.20 -11.38
CA THR A 249 -37.31 -20.92 -11.47
C THR A 249 -36.47 -19.79 -12.06
N ARG A 250 -35.13 -19.87 -11.97
CA ARG A 250 -34.23 -18.88 -12.59
C ARG A 250 -34.11 -19.06 -14.09
N LYS A 251 -34.11 -20.30 -14.59
CA LYS A 251 -34.01 -20.58 -16.03
C LYS A 251 -35.23 -20.12 -16.84
N SER A 252 -36.38 -19.97 -16.19
CA SER A 252 -37.60 -19.45 -16.84
C SER A 252 -37.66 -17.93 -16.87
N ASP A 253 -36.82 -17.23 -16.10
CA ASP A 253 -36.86 -15.77 -16.00
C ASP A 253 -36.04 -15.16 -17.15
N SER A 254 -36.66 -15.11 -18.34
CA SER A 254 -36.09 -14.47 -19.54
C SER A 254 -36.15 -12.94 -19.49
N SER A 255 -36.56 -12.37 -18.35
CA SER A 255 -36.78 -10.93 -18.15
C SER A 255 -35.51 -10.09 -18.31
N TRP A 256 -34.32 -10.69 -18.19
CA TRP A 256 -33.05 -9.98 -18.43
C TRP A 256 -32.74 -9.77 -19.93
N ALA A 257 -33.35 -10.53 -20.83
CA ALA A 257 -33.11 -10.44 -22.28
C ALA A 257 -34.06 -9.45 -22.99
N ALA A 258 -35.08 -8.92 -22.31
CA ALA A 258 -36.13 -8.10 -22.91
C ALA A 258 -35.89 -6.58 -22.81
N GLU A 259 -34.83 -6.12 -22.14
CA GLU A 259 -34.56 -4.68 -21.92
C GLU A 259 -33.43 -4.09 -22.76
N ILE A 260 -32.91 -4.81 -23.77
CA ILE A 260 -31.98 -4.21 -24.72
C ILE A 260 -32.76 -3.49 -25.81
N LYS A 261 -33.11 -2.22 -25.57
CA LYS A 261 -33.45 -1.29 -26.65
C LYS A 261 -32.15 -0.84 -27.31
N PHE A 262 -31.92 -1.24 -28.55
CA PHE A 262 -30.95 -0.57 -29.42
C PHE A 262 -31.63 0.66 -30.00
N GLU A 263 -31.18 1.84 -29.57
CA GLU A 263 -31.46 3.13 -30.21
C GLU A 263 -30.13 3.71 -30.68
#